data_AF-A0A7K0J3D6-F1
#
_entry.id   AF-A0A7K0J3D6-F1
#
_cell.length_a   1.000
_cell.length_b   1.000
_cell.length_c   1.000
_cell.angle_alpha   90.00
_cell.angle_beta   90.00
_cell.angle_gamma   90.00
#
_symmetry.space_group_name_H-M   'P 1'
#
loop_
_entity.id
_entity.type
_entity.pdbx_description
1 polymer ?
#
loop_
_entity_poly.entity_id
_entity_poly.type
_entity_poly.pdbx_seq_one_letter_code
_entity_poly.pdbx_strand_id
1 'polypeptide(L)'
;MKNKTVNILIIATAVTLLALLAYYVKVGVAADSVAVLKTTGMTCGSCSSKISKALEALKGVVSTEVDVEGGWVVVGYDKKSIKPEVLADKVKSVGFGSSVHLILSPEQFKQITGKDIGSTAPPASGCCGGKGGGCGTNNKS
;
A
#
# COMPACT_ATOMS: atom_id res chain seq x y z
N MET A 1 32.02 33.66 -26.69
CA MET A 1 32.53 32.33 -26.30
C MET A 1 32.22 31.97 -24.85
N LYS A 2 32.38 32.89 -23.89
CA LYS A 2 32.09 32.69 -22.46
C LYS A 2 30.61 32.36 -22.14
N ASN A 3 29.66 32.88 -22.92
CA ASN A 3 28.23 32.60 -22.83
C ASN A 3 27.84 31.14 -23.13
N LYS A 4 28.55 30.48 -24.06
CA LYS A 4 28.29 29.06 -24.35
C LYS A 4 28.73 28.16 -23.19
N THR A 5 29.90 28.45 -22.62
CA THR A 5 30.42 27.72 -21.45
C THR A 5 29.54 27.92 -20.22
N VAL A 6 29.07 29.15 -19.97
CA VAL A 6 28.15 29.46 -18.86
C VAL A 6 26.81 28.73 -19.02
N ASN A 7 26.22 28.73 -20.23
CA ASN A 7 24.96 28.00 -20.46
C ASN A 7 25.12 26.49 -20.27
N ILE A 8 26.23 25.89 -20.72
CA ILE A 8 26.49 24.46 -20.53
C ILE A 8 26.61 24.13 -19.04
N LEU A 9 27.27 24.98 -18.25
CA LEU A 9 27.43 24.79 -16.81
C LEU A 9 26.09 24.88 -16.07
N ILE A 10 25.24 25.84 -16.42
CA ILE A 10 23.89 25.98 -15.87
C ILE A 10 23.05 24.74 -16.18
N ILE A 11 23.06 24.26 -17.43
CA ILE A 11 22.32 23.05 -17.83
C ILE A 11 22.81 21.83 -17.05
N ALA A 12 24.13 21.65 -16.91
CA ALA A 12 24.70 20.53 -16.16
C ALA A 12 24.28 20.54 -14.68
N THR A 13 24.29 21.71 -14.04
CA THR A 13 23.82 21.87 -12.63
C THR A 13 22.32 21.60 -12.50
N ALA A 14 21.50 22.07 -13.44
CA ALA A 14 20.06 21.82 -13.45
C ALA A 14 19.74 20.33 -13.63
N VAL A 15 20.46 19.64 -14.53
CA VAL A 15 20.29 18.20 -14.78
C VAL A 15 20.70 17.38 -13.56
N THR A 16 21.79 17.74 -12.87
CA THR A 16 22.21 17.06 -11.63
C THR A 16 21.24 17.33 -10.48
N LEU A 17 20.71 18.54 -10.33
CA LEU A 17 19.65 18.86 -9.36
C LEU A 17 18.36 18.08 -9.62
N LEU A 18 17.94 17.99 -10.89
CA LEU A 18 16.77 17.20 -11.29
C LEU A 18 16.99 15.70 -11.07
N ALA A 19 18.18 15.18 -11.37
CA ALA A 19 18.53 13.80 -11.12
C ALA A 19 18.56 13.49 -9.61
N LEU A 20 19.11 14.40 -8.79
CA LEU A 20 19.07 14.29 -7.33
C LEU A 20 17.64 14.31 -6.80
N LEU A 21 16.79 15.23 -7.27
CA LEU A 21 15.37 15.28 -6.91
C LEU A 21 14.64 14.00 -7.31
N ALA A 22 14.87 13.48 -8.51
CA ALA A 22 14.28 12.22 -8.97
C ALA A 22 14.79 11.03 -8.15
N TYR A 23 16.07 11.02 -7.77
CA TYR A 23 16.66 10.00 -6.91
C TYR A 23 16.03 10.02 -5.50
N TYR A 24 15.85 11.20 -4.91
CA TYR A 24 15.14 11.36 -3.64
C TYR A 24 13.70 10.83 -3.69
N VAL A 25 13.00 11.01 -4.83
CA VAL A 25 11.65 10.47 -5.03
C VAL A 25 11.65 8.94 -5.15
N LYS A 26 12.71 8.33 -5.71
CA LYS A 26 12.83 6.86 -5.85
C LYS A 26 13.08 6.14 -4.53
N VAL A 27 13.78 6.77 -3.58
CA VAL A 27 14.19 6.16 -2.30
C VAL A 27 13.06 6.17 -1.24
N GLY A 28 11.98 6.91 -1.44
CA GLY A 28 10.90 7.10 -0.45
C GLY A 28 9.69 6.16 -0.53
N VAL A 29 9.73 5.06 -1.30
CA VAL A 29 8.55 4.17 -1.48
C VAL A 29 8.84 2.79 -0.88
N ALA A 30 8.97 2.74 0.44
CA ALA A 30 8.79 1.52 1.23
C ALA A 30 7.65 1.77 2.21
N ALA A 31 6.75 0.80 2.38
CA ALA A 31 5.64 0.94 3.33
C ALA A 31 6.19 0.76 4.75
N ASP A 32 6.54 1.85 5.42
CA ASP A 32 7.00 1.82 6.82
C ASP A 32 5.85 1.56 7.82
N SER A 33 4.59 1.73 7.42
CA SER A 33 3.44 1.58 8.32
C SER A 33 2.17 1.13 7.58
N VAL A 34 1.26 0.50 8.32
CA VAL A 34 -0.04 0.03 7.83
C VAL A 34 -1.14 0.67 8.66
N ALA A 35 -2.06 1.39 8.02
CA ALA A 35 -3.25 1.93 8.66
C ALA A 35 -4.47 1.09 8.28
N VAL A 36 -5.26 0.72 9.27
CA VAL A 36 -6.58 0.11 9.09
C VAL A 36 -7.63 1.19 9.37
N LEU A 37 -8.36 1.56 8.33
CA LEU A 37 -9.44 2.52 8.39
C LEU A 37 -10.77 1.75 8.39
N LYS A 38 -11.68 2.15 9.27
CA LYS A 38 -13.06 1.67 9.25
C LYS A 38 -13.85 2.58 8.32
N THR A 39 -14.39 2.02 7.24
CA THR A 39 -15.12 2.79 6.24
C THR A 39 -16.58 2.35 6.19
N THR A 40 -17.49 3.31 6.30
CA THR A 40 -18.94 3.13 6.28
C THR A 40 -19.53 3.66 4.99
N GLY A 41 -20.56 2.99 4.47
CA GLY A 41 -21.25 3.39 3.23
C GLY A 41 -20.73 2.69 1.96
N MET A 42 -19.81 1.73 2.08
CA MET A 42 -19.47 0.84 0.97
C MET A 42 -20.64 -0.12 0.72
N THR A 43 -21.34 0.08 -0.40
CA THR A 43 -22.56 -0.67 -0.75
C THR A 43 -22.38 -1.60 -1.96
N CYS A 44 -21.22 -1.53 -2.64
CA CYS A 44 -20.95 -2.32 -3.83
C CYS A 44 -19.43 -2.51 -4.04
N GLY A 45 -19.01 -3.58 -4.73
CA GLY A 45 -17.61 -3.81 -5.13
C GLY A 45 -17.05 -2.72 -6.07
N SER A 46 -17.90 -1.89 -6.68
CA SER A 46 -17.45 -0.70 -7.40
C SER A 46 -17.02 0.46 -6.48
N CYS A 47 -17.52 0.49 -5.23
CA CYS A 47 -17.12 1.47 -4.22
C CYS A 47 -15.67 1.24 -3.77
N SER A 48 -15.25 -0.02 -3.57
CA SER A 48 -13.87 -0.33 -3.17
C SER A 48 -12.85 0.15 -4.20
N SER A 49 -13.14 -0.06 -5.49
CA SER A 49 -12.28 0.38 -6.59
C SER A 49 -12.12 1.91 -6.66
N LYS A 50 -13.17 2.66 -6.28
CA LYS A 50 -13.09 4.14 -6.21
C LYS A 50 -12.21 4.58 -5.05
N ILE A 51 -12.35 3.93 -3.90
CA ILE A 51 -11.59 4.24 -2.69
C ILE A 51 -10.11 3.89 -2.88
N SER A 52 -9.80 2.69 -3.40
CA SER A 52 -8.42 2.27 -3.67
C SER A 52 -7.73 3.25 -4.63
N LYS A 53 -8.35 3.56 -5.78
CA LYS A 53 -7.79 4.53 -6.73
C LYS A 53 -7.57 5.92 -6.12
N ALA A 54 -8.48 6.38 -5.27
CA ALA A 54 -8.33 7.69 -4.62
C ALA A 54 -7.17 7.72 -3.62
N LEU A 55 -6.89 6.60 -2.96
CA LEU A 55 -5.78 6.43 -2.02
C LEU A 55 -4.45 6.19 -2.74
N GLU A 56 -4.42 5.34 -3.76
CA GLU A 56 -3.25 5.10 -4.62
C GLU A 56 -2.77 6.37 -5.35
N ALA A 57 -3.68 7.32 -5.61
CA ALA A 57 -3.33 8.62 -6.16
C ALA A 57 -2.55 9.53 -5.18
N LEU A 58 -2.47 9.19 -3.89
CA LEU A 58 -1.73 9.96 -2.90
C LEU A 58 -0.25 9.58 -2.92
N LYS A 59 0.63 10.59 -2.92
CA LYS A 59 2.07 10.37 -2.76
C LYS A 59 2.37 9.84 -1.36
N GLY A 60 3.02 8.68 -1.29
CA GLY A 60 3.36 7.99 -0.04
C GLY A 60 2.50 6.77 0.26
N VAL A 61 1.49 6.47 -0.55
CA VAL A 61 0.76 5.20 -0.50
C VAL A 61 1.49 4.16 -1.35
N VAL A 62 1.75 2.99 -0.77
CA VAL A 62 2.50 1.89 -1.39
C VAL A 62 1.57 0.75 -1.78
N SER A 63 0.55 0.48 -0.97
CA SER A 63 -0.45 -0.54 -1.26
C SER A 63 -1.76 -0.22 -0.58
N THR A 64 -2.86 -0.59 -1.22
CA THR A 64 -4.21 -0.44 -0.67
C THR A 64 -4.97 -1.75 -0.83
N GLU A 65 -5.63 -2.16 0.23
CA GLU A 65 -6.60 -3.25 0.22
C GLU A 65 -7.90 -2.75 0.82
N VAL A 66 -9.00 -3.11 0.18
CA VAL A 66 -10.34 -2.71 0.63
C VAL A 66 -11.17 -3.97 0.79
N ASP A 67 -11.64 -4.17 2.00
CA ASP A 67 -12.57 -5.22 2.38
C ASP A 67 -13.98 -4.62 2.50
N VAL A 68 -14.82 -4.91 1.51
CA VAL A 68 -16.22 -4.47 1.47
C VAL A 68 -17.09 -5.31 2.40
N GLU A 69 -16.76 -6.60 2.59
CA GLU A 69 -17.52 -7.51 3.46
C GLU A 69 -17.32 -7.16 4.93
N GLY A 70 -16.06 -6.88 5.32
CA GLY A 70 -15.70 -6.47 6.67
C GLY A 70 -15.85 -4.97 6.95
N GLY A 71 -15.93 -4.12 5.92
CA GLY A 71 -15.98 -2.67 6.08
C GLY A 71 -14.64 -2.03 6.46
N TRP A 72 -13.53 -2.69 6.11
CA TRP A 72 -12.17 -2.29 6.46
C TRP A 72 -11.40 -1.85 5.24
N VAL A 73 -10.55 -0.83 5.39
CA VAL A 73 -9.64 -0.36 4.36
C VAL A 73 -8.24 -0.40 4.95
N VAL A 74 -7.39 -1.27 4.42
CA VAL A 74 -6.01 -1.42 4.85
C VAL A 74 -5.11 -0.68 3.87
N VAL A 75 -4.27 0.22 4.37
CA VAL A 75 -3.38 1.03 3.55
C VAL A 75 -1.97 0.90 4.06
N GLY A 76 -1.07 0.40 3.22
CA GLY A 76 0.37 0.50 3.43
C GLY A 76 0.86 1.87 2.96
N TYR A 77 1.42 2.66 3.87
CA TYR A 77 1.88 4.01 3.60
C TYR A 77 3.22 4.29 4.28
N ASP A 78 3.94 5.26 3.75
CA ASP A 78 5.11 5.82 4.41
C ASP A 78 4.67 6.87 5.45
N LYS A 79 4.94 6.58 6.72
CA LYS A 79 4.66 7.47 7.86
C LYS A 79 5.39 8.81 7.77
N LYS A 80 6.50 8.90 7.04
CA LYS A 80 7.26 10.15 6.81
C LYS A 80 6.61 11.01 5.72
N SER A 81 5.98 10.37 4.73
CA SER A 81 5.34 11.06 3.60
C SER A 81 3.90 11.46 3.87
N ILE A 82 3.12 10.63 4.56
CA ILE A 82 1.69 10.89 4.79
C ILE A 82 1.23 10.41 6.17
N LYS A 83 0.24 11.12 6.73
CA LYS A 83 -0.39 10.80 8.00
C LYS A 83 -1.70 10.02 7.80
N PRO A 84 -2.06 9.10 8.72
CA PRO A 84 -3.25 8.27 8.59
C PRO A 84 -4.55 9.09 8.59
N GLU A 85 -4.57 10.26 9.21
CA GLU A 85 -5.73 11.16 9.20
C GLU A 85 -6.02 11.67 7.78
N VAL A 86 -4.97 11.96 7.00
CA VAL A 86 -5.10 12.43 5.60
C VAL A 86 -5.68 11.31 4.72
N LEU A 87 -5.33 10.05 4.99
CA LEU A 87 -5.93 8.91 4.31
C LEU A 87 -7.44 8.85 4.57
N ALA A 88 -7.85 8.96 5.83
CA ALA A 88 -9.28 8.98 6.20
C ALA A 88 -10.02 10.17 5.57
N ASP A 89 -9.44 11.37 5.57
CA ASP A 89 -10.04 12.56 4.95
C ASP A 89 -10.15 12.45 3.43
N LYS A 90 -9.19 11.77 2.78
CA LYS A 90 -9.30 11.48 1.35
C LYS A 90 -10.51 10.59 1.07
N VAL A 91 -10.74 9.56 1.86
CA VAL A 91 -11.90 8.67 1.70
C VAL A 91 -13.22 9.43 1.95
N LYS A 92 -13.25 10.31 2.96
CA LYS A 92 -14.39 11.24 3.20
C LYS A 92 -14.66 12.14 2.01
N SER A 93 -13.63 12.67 1.38
CA SER A 93 -13.75 13.55 0.21
C SER A 93 -14.35 12.85 -1.02
N VAL A 94 -14.25 11.51 -1.10
CA VAL A 94 -14.87 10.69 -2.15
C VAL A 94 -16.36 10.40 -1.83
N GLY A 95 -16.83 10.75 -0.63
CA GLY A 95 -18.21 10.58 -0.19
C GLY A 95 -18.46 9.37 0.72
N PHE A 96 -17.40 8.77 1.29
CA PHE A 96 -17.52 7.63 2.20
C PHE A 96 -17.08 8.02 3.63
N GLY A 97 -17.82 7.61 4.65
CA GLY A 97 -17.40 7.86 6.03
C GLY A 97 -16.18 7.00 6.35
N SER A 98 -15.06 7.60 6.79
CA SER A 98 -13.84 6.85 7.12
C SER A 98 -13.19 7.38 8.38
N SER A 99 -12.75 6.46 9.24
CA SER A 99 -12.08 6.75 10.50
C SER A 99 -10.90 5.81 10.71
N VAL A 100 -9.78 6.35 11.21
CA VAL A 100 -8.61 5.54 11.57
C VAL A 100 -8.99 4.65 12.75
N HIS A 101 -8.89 3.33 12.56
CA HIS A 101 -9.19 2.36 13.61
C HIS A 101 -7.92 1.86 14.28
N LEU A 102 -6.94 1.43 13.49
CA LEU A 102 -5.68 0.87 13.97
C LEU A 102 -4.52 1.34 13.09
N ILE A 103 -3.36 1.48 13.71
CA ILE A 103 -2.08 1.72 13.02
C ILE A 103 -1.13 0.64 13.52
N LEU A 104 -0.54 -0.10 12.58
CA LEU A 104 0.26 -1.29 12.84
C LEU A 104 1.53 -1.23 11.96
N SER A 105 2.58 -1.92 12.39
CA SER A 105 3.73 -2.16 11.51
C SER A 105 3.42 -3.27 10.50
N PRO A 106 4.07 -3.29 9.32
CA PRO A 106 3.88 -4.32 8.30
C PRO A 106 4.05 -5.76 8.84
N GLU A 107 4.98 -5.96 9.77
CA GLU A 107 5.24 -7.24 10.41
C GLU A 107 4.08 -7.69 11.29
N GLN A 108 3.47 -6.76 12.04
CA GLN A 108 2.32 -7.05 12.89
C GLN A 108 1.11 -7.41 12.04
N PHE A 109 0.88 -6.67 10.95
CA PHE A 109 -0.20 -6.98 10.01
C PHE A 109 -0.06 -8.39 9.42
N LYS A 110 1.16 -8.76 9.00
CA LYS A 110 1.47 -10.09 8.48
C LYS A 110 1.23 -11.20 9.50
N GLN A 111 1.64 -11.00 10.75
CA GLN A 111 1.43 -11.99 11.81
C GLN A 111 -0.04 -12.22 12.14
N ILE A 112 -0.87 -11.18 12.04
CA ILE A 112 -2.30 -11.25 12.38
C ILE A 112 -3.13 -11.80 11.21
N THR A 113 -2.84 -11.34 9.98
CA THR A 113 -3.68 -11.63 8.82
C THR A 113 -3.10 -12.69 7.89
N GLY A 114 -1.82 -13.04 8.05
CA GLY A 114 -1.09 -13.93 7.13
C GLY A 114 -0.82 -13.31 5.76
N LYS A 115 -1.08 -12.01 5.57
CA LYS A 115 -1.07 -11.33 4.28
C LYS A 115 0.00 -10.23 4.20
N ASP A 116 0.68 -10.12 3.06
CA ASP A 116 1.73 -9.13 2.82
C ASP A 116 1.17 -7.84 2.18
N ILE A 117 1.33 -6.70 2.85
CA ILE A 117 0.99 -5.35 2.32
C ILE A 117 2.27 -4.72 1.78
N GLY A 118 2.32 -4.34 0.50
CA GLY A 118 3.48 -3.63 -0.07
C GLY A 118 4.49 -4.49 -0.82
N SER A 119 4.35 -5.81 -0.82
CA SER A 119 5.08 -6.66 -1.76
C SER A 119 4.18 -6.92 -2.96
N THR A 120 4.57 -6.46 -4.15
CA THR A 120 4.15 -7.10 -5.40
C THR A 120 4.78 -8.49 -5.47
N ALA A 121 4.39 -9.39 -4.58
CA ALA A 121 4.65 -10.80 -4.69
C ALA A 121 3.35 -11.42 -5.21
N PRO A 122 3.38 -12.19 -6.32
CA PRO A 122 2.20 -12.93 -6.75
C PRO A 122 1.71 -13.80 -5.58
N PRO A 123 0.40 -14.07 -5.49
CA PRO A 123 -0.11 -14.97 -4.46
C PRO A 123 0.70 -16.26 -4.58
N ALA A 124 1.41 -16.62 -3.51
CA ALA A 124 1.93 -17.96 -3.39
C ALA A 124 0.71 -18.87 -3.33
N SER A 125 0.26 -19.32 -4.51
CA SER A 125 -0.66 -20.43 -4.68
C SER A 125 0.07 -21.70 -4.24
N GLY A 126 0.33 -21.80 -2.95
CA GLY A 126 0.66 -23.04 -2.27
C GLY A 126 -0.63 -23.80 -2.00
N CYS A 127 -1.35 -24.19 -3.05
CA CYS A 127 -2.34 -25.25 -2.92
C CYS A 127 -1.57 -26.57 -2.80
N CYS A 128 -1.75 -27.25 -1.67
CA CYS A 128 -1.29 -28.62 -1.43
C CYS A 128 -1.69 -29.55 -2.58
N GLY A 129 -0.73 -29.92 -3.42
CA GLY A 129 -0.80 -31.06 -4.33
C GLY A 129 -0.29 -32.35 -3.69
N GLY A 130 -0.64 -32.60 -2.42
CA GLY A 130 -0.30 -33.84 -1.72
C GLY A 130 -1.37 -34.91 -1.94
N LYS A 131 -1.42 -35.52 -3.13
CA LYS A 131 -2.20 -36.76 -3.33
C LYS A 131 -1.27 -37.95 -3.18
N GLY A 132 -1.09 -38.38 -1.94
CA GLY A 132 -0.37 -39.61 -1.59
C GLY A 132 -0.44 -39.87 -0.09
N GLY A 133 -1.42 -40.68 0.34
CA GLY A 133 -1.51 -41.15 1.73
C GLY A 133 -2.95 -41.46 2.13
N GLY A 134 -3.30 -42.74 2.21
CA GLY A 134 -4.66 -43.23 2.40
C GLY A 134 -5.24 -43.04 3.80
N CYS A 135 -6.56 -42.99 3.86
CA CYS A 135 -7.36 -43.02 5.08
C CYS A 135 -7.29 -44.44 5.68
N GLY A 136 -6.49 -44.64 6.73
CA GLY A 136 -6.38 -45.89 7.48
C GLY A 136 -7.14 -45.84 8.81
N THR A 137 -8.47 -46.00 8.76
CA THR A 137 -9.18 -47.13 9.38
C THR A 137 -8.89 -47.76 10.74
N ASN A 138 -7.99 -47.33 11.62
CA ASN A 138 -7.60 -48.22 12.74
C ASN A 138 -7.45 -47.50 14.09
N ASN A 139 -8.43 -47.61 14.98
CA ASN A 139 -8.10 -48.15 16.31
C ASN A 139 -9.31 -48.75 17.06
N LYS A 140 -9.11 -49.99 17.51
CA LYS A 140 -9.83 -50.72 18.57
C LYS A 140 -9.27 -50.28 19.92
N SER A 141 -10.11 -50.15 20.92
CA SER A 141 -9.86 -50.68 22.27
C SER A 141 -11.22 -50.96 22.90
#